data_AF-A0A7S2A6L4-F1
#
_entry.id   AF-A0A7S2A6L4-F1
#
_cell.length_a   1.000
_cell.length_b   1.000
_cell.length_c   1.000
_cell.angle_alpha   90.00
_cell.angle_beta   90.00
_cell.angle_gamma   90.00
#
_symmetry.space_group_name_H-M   'P 1'
#
loop_
_entity.id
_entity.type
_entity.pdbx_description
1 polymer ?
#
loop_
_entity_poly.entity_id
_entity_poly.type
_entity_poly.pdbx_seq_one_letter_code
_entity_poly.pdbx_strand_id
1 'polypeptide(L)'
;KEGETVGIVEMPGWLLSQGLGATHAGDPIPGWVQHDDGVQLALREYSTAPVVTHVGGKPIDMGKIYRVATKVGDLTNGQSSPWTRYYKVNTEQLPSGSHRFDIQGELMKHFARDIGRRYCKSLSPMKRLMNFFSVVDHVITPKDIHQFLSVRLGMDTHPDERTLAQLVHKMADPEGTGMVTIRSMDEAFL
;
A
#
# COMPACT_ATOMS: atom_id res chain seq x y z
N LYS A 1 4.83 -14.60 -9.08
CA LYS A 1 3.54 -13.91 -9.32
C LYS A 1 3.87 -12.44 -9.44
N GLU A 2 3.47 -11.79 -10.53
CA GLU A 2 3.54 -10.32 -10.58
C GLU A 2 2.66 -9.78 -9.45
N GLY A 3 3.18 -8.81 -8.68
CA GLY A 3 2.45 -8.19 -7.59
C GLY A 3 1.19 -7.51 -8.08
N GLU A 4 0.21 -7.34 -7.19
CA GLU A 4 -0.98 -6.56 -7.53
C GLU A 4 -0.58 -5.11 -7.82
N THR A 5 -0.92 -4.62 -9.01
CA THR A 5 -0.62 -3.24 -9.41
C THR A 5 -1.88 -2.38 -9.31
N VAL A 6 -1.70 -1.21 -8.70
CA VAL A 6 -2.71 -0.14 -8.65
C VAL A 6 -2.35 0.91 -9.69
N GLY A 7 -3.37 1.46 -10.35
CA GLY A 7 -3.22 2.62 -11.22
C GLY A 7 -4.32 3.64 -10.97
N ILE A 8 -4.08 4.87 -11.40
CA ILE A 8 -5.08 5.93 -11.38
C ILE A 8 -5.73 6.01 -12.76
N VAL A 9 -7.05 5.90 -12.80
CA VAL A 9 -7.84 6.01 -14.04
C VAL A 9 -8.87 7.12 -13.94
N GLU A 10 -9.25 7.65 -15.10
CA GLU A 10 -10.38 8.55 -15.22
C GLU A 10 -11.65 7.73 -15.51
N MET A 11 -12.70 7.98 -14.74
CA MET A 11 -13.97 7.27 -14.84
C MET A 11 -15.15 8.23 -14.74
N PRO A 12 -16.12 8.19 -15.66
CA PRO A 12 -17.36 8.93 -15.47
C PRO A 12 -18.15 8.37 -14.27
N GLY A 13 -18.89 9.23 -13.58
CA GLY A 13 -19.62 8.87 -12.36
C GLY A 13 -20.58 7.69 -12.54
N TRP A 14 -21.21 7.56 -13.71
CA TRP A 14 -22.06 6.39 -14.00
C TRP A 14 -21.27 5.07 -14.00
N LEU A 15 -20.05 5.07 -14.52
CA LEU A 15 -19.20 3.88 -14.60
C LEU A 15 -18.65 3.53 -13.22
N LEU A 16 -18.24 4.55 -12.46
CA LEU A 16 -17.81 4.41 -11.07
C LEU A 16 -18.93 3.78 -10.23
N SER A 17 -20.16 4.30 -10.32
CA SER A 17 -21.31 3.78 -9.58
C SER A 17 -21.63 2.33 -9.94
N GLN A 18 -21.64 1.99 -11.23
CA GLN A 18 -21.97 0.64 -11.69
C GLN A 18 -20.91 -0.37 -11.27
N GLY A 19 -19.63 -0.02 -11.43
CA GLY A 19 -18.56 -0.95 -11.08
C GLY A 19 -18.42 -1.17 -9.59
N LEU A 20 -18.58 -0.12 -8.76
CA LEU A 20 -18.62 -0.28 -7.30
C LEU A 20 -19.81 -1.13 -6.85
N GLY A 21 -20.99 -0.91 -7.43
CA GLY A 21 -22.15 -1.77 -7.15
C GLY A 21 -21.91 -3.23 -7.53
N ALA A 22 -21.22 -3.48 -8.64
CA ALA A 22 -20.89 -4.83 -9.09
C ALA A 22 -19.85 -5.53 -8.19
N THR A 23 -18.82 -4.82 -7.73
CA THR A 23 -17.79 -5.41 -6.85
C THR A 23 -18.29 -5.69 -5.44
N HIS A 24 -19.26 -4.92 -4.94
CA HIS A 24 -19.79 -5.07 -3.59
C HIS A 24 -21.03 -5.98 -3.50
N ALA A 25 -21.53 -6.50 -4.63
CA ALA A 25 -22.68 -7.40 -4.72
C ALA A 25 -22.33 -8.88 -4.48
N GLY A 26 -21.47 -9.16 -3.49
CA GLY A 26 -21.16 -10.53 -3.06
C GLY A 26 -19.84 -11.12 -3.56
N ASP A 27 -18.92 -10.31 -4.07
CA ASP A 27 -17.53 -10.74 -4.26
C ASP A 27 -16.88 -10.91 -2.86
N PRO A 28 -16.34 -12.10 -2.51
CA PRO A 28 -15.62 -12.29 -1.25
C PRO A 28 -14.33 -11.46 -1.17
N ILE A 29 -13.84 -10.96 -2.30
CA ILE A 29 -12.68 -10.09 -2.41
C ILE A 29 -13.14 -8.82 -3.15
N PRO A 30 -13.91 -7.93 -2.50
CA PRO A 30 -14.34 -6.70 -3.14
C PRO A 30 -13.11 -5.97 -3.68
N GLY A 31 -13.20 -5.53 -4.94
CA GLY A 31 -12.11 -4.85 -5.63
C GLY A 31 -11.48 -3.77 -4.75
N TRP A 32 -10.15 -3.64 -4.80
CA TRP A 32 -9.43 -2.69 -3.97
C TRP A 32 -9.54 -1.32 -4.65
N VAL A 33 -10.68 -0.69 -4.42
CA VAL A 33 -10.94 0.69 -4.78
C VAL A 33 -10.65 1.44 -3.51
N GLN A 34 -9.51 2.13 -3.47
CA GLN A 34 -9.25 3.03 -2.35
C GLN A 34 -10.44 3.99 -2.29
N HIS A 35 -11.21 3.92 -1.21
CA HIS A 35 -12.32 4.83 -0.96
C HIS A 35 -11.74 6.23 -0.74
N ASP A 36 -11.45 6.94 -1.83
CA ASP A 36 -11.05 8.35 -1.77
C ASP A 36 -12.25 9.21 -1.32
N ASP A 37 -12.00 10.08 -0.34
CA ASP A 37 -12.88 11.11 0.23
C ASP A 37 -14.38 10.76 0.31
N GLY A 38 -14.76 9.84 1.19
CA GLY A 38 -16.15 9.74 1.62
C GLY A 38 -17.12 9.27 0.53
N VAL A 39 -16.72 8.24 -0.24
CA VAL A 39 -17.67 7.44 -1.03
C VAL A 39 -18.71 6.85 -0.09
N GLN A 40 -19.98 7.20 -0.29
CA GLN A 40 -21.08 6.66 0.50
C GLN A 40 -21.91 5.71 -0.35
N LEU A 41 -22.13 4.50 0.18
CA LEU A 41 -22.94 3.46 -0.44
C LEU A 41 -24.28 3.37 0.29
N ALA A 42 -25.37 3.22 -0.47
CA ALA A 42 -26.68 2.91 0.08
C ALA A 42 -27.25 1.66 -0.60
N LEU A 43 -27.88 0.79 0.19
CA LEU A 43 -28.68 -0.30 -0.36
C LEU A 43 -29.98 0.30 -0.91
N ARG A 44 -30.34 -0.09 -2.14
CA ARG A 44 -31.69 0.19 -2.63
C ARG A 44 -32.65 -0.82 -2.02
N GLU A 45 -33.87 -0.37 -1.75
CA GLU A 45 -34.97 -1.27 -1.39
C GLU A 45 -35.04 -2.37 -2.46
N TYR A 46 -34.99 -3.64 -2.03
CA TYR A 46 -35.00 -4.84 -2.87
C TYR A 46 -33.76 -5.09 -3.76
N SER A 47 -32.62 -4.45 -3.51
CA SER A 47 -31.35 -4.73 -4.19
C SER A 47 -30.30 -5.30 -3.23
N THR A 48 -29.56 -6.32 -3.68
CA THR A 48 -28.36 -6.82 -2.98
C THR A 48 -27.11 -6.01 -3.32
N ALA A 49 -27.12 -5.26 -4.42
CA ALA A 49 -26.00 -4.41 -4.82
C ALA A 49 -26.17 -3.01 -4.22
N PRO A 50 -25.16 -2.49 -3.48
CA PRO A 50 -25.17 -1.11 -3.04
C PRO A 50 -25.00 -0.15 -4.22
N VAL A 51 -25.50 1.07 -4.07
CA VAL A 51 -25.36 2.14 -5.04
C VAL A 51 -24.57 3.28 -4.43
N VAL A 52 -23.66 3.86 -5.22
CA VAL A 52 -22.90 5.04 -4.81
C VAL A 52 -23.84 6.23 -4.77
N THR A 53 -23.96 6.85 -3.60
CA THR A 53 -24.79 8.03 -3.38
C THR A 53 -23.97 9.30 -3.35
N HIS A 54 -22.77 9.24 -2.77
CA HIS A 54 -21.89 10.40 -2.63
C HIS A 54 -20.45 10.05 -2.97
N VAL A 55 -19.70 11.06 -3.43
CA VAL A 55 -18.25 11.05 -3.62
C VAL A 55 -17.72 12.44 -3.21
N GLY A 56 -16.74 12.52 -2.31
CA GLY A 56 -16.22 13.79 -1.82
C GLY A 56 -17.21 14.57 -0.95
N GLY A 57 -18.07 13.87 -0.21
CA GLY A 57 -19.14 14.49 0.61
C GLY A 57 -20.25 15.17 -0.20
N LYS A 58 -20.26 15.01 -1.53
CA LYS A 58 -21.29 15.55 -2.44
C LYS A 58 -22.01 14.40 -3.15
N PRO A 59 -23.29 14.57 -3.53
CA PRO A 59 -23.98 13.58 -4.34
C PRO A 59 -23.17 13.23 -5.60
N ILE A 60 -23.17 11.96 -5.98
CA ILE A 60 -22.46 11.55 -7.19
C ILE A 60 -23.05 12.24 -8.42
N ASP A 61 -22.17 12.83 -9.23
CA ASP A 61 -22.53 13.40 -10.52
C ASP A 61 -22.20 12.36 -11.60
N MET A 62 -23.24 11.83 -12.24
CA MET A 62 -23.10 10.74 -13.19
C MET A 62 -22.33 11.14 -14.46
N GLY A 63 -22.28 12.43 -14.80
CA GLY A 63 -21.58 12.96 -15.96
C GLY A 63 -20.16 13.45 -15.67
N LYS A 64 -19.84 13.69 -14.39
CA LYS A 64 -18.49 14.12 -13.98
C LYS A 64 -17.47 13.00 -14.16
N ILE A 65 -16.27 13.38 -14.61
CA ILE A 65 -15.09 12.50 -14.61
C ILE A 65 -14.43 12.53 -13.23
N TYR A 66 -14.23 11.35 -12.65
CA TYR A 66 -13.54 11.12 -11.38
C TYR A 66 -12.19 10.49 -11.65
N ARG A 67 -11.19 10.85 -10.84
CA ARG A 67 -9.90 10.16 -10.79
C ARG A 67 -9.98 9.10 -9.70
N VAL A 68 -9.75 7.85 -10.07
CA VAL A 68 -9.98 6.69 -9.21
C VAL A 68 -8.70 5.85 -9.15
N ALA A 69 -8.17 5.63 -7.94
CA ALA A 69 -7.12 4.66 -7.70
C ALA A 69 -7.74 3.27 -7.51
N THR A 70 -7.37 2.31 -8.36
CA THR A 70 -7.91 0.95 -8.32
C THR A 70 -6.90 -0.08 -8.82
N LYS A 71 -7.08 -1.34 -8.45
CA LYS A 71 -6.30 -2.45 -9.02
C LYS A 71 -6.54 -2.52 -10.52
N VAL A 72 -5.47 -2.63 -11.28
CA VAL A 72 -5.57 -2.84 -12.74
C VAL A 72 -6.27 -4.17 -13.05
N GLY A 73 -6.11 -5.15 -12.16
CA GLY A 73 -6.87 -6.40 -12.17
C GLY A 73 -8.38 -6.15 -12.24
N ASP A 74 -8.94 -5.36 -11.34
CA ASP A 74 -10.39 -5.08 -11.26
C ASP A 74 -10.97 -4.51 -12.57
N LEU A 75 -10.14 -3.82 -13.35
CA LEU A 75 -10.50 -3.23 -14.65
C LEU A 75 -10.44 -4.23 -15.82
N THR A 76 -9.78 -5.38 -15.64
CA THR A 76 -9.38 -6.25 -16.76
C THR A 76 -9.74 -7.73 -16.57
N ASN A 77 -9.83 -8.21 -15.34
CA ASN A 77 -9.95 -9.63 -15.00
C ASN A 77 -11.41 -10.12 -14.83
N GLY A 78 -12.40 -9.23 -14.93
CA GLY A 78 -13.81 -9.59 -14.82
C GLY A 78 -14.43 -9.45 -13.42
N GLN A 79 -13.66 -9.07 -12.38
CA GLN A 79 -14.21 -8.82 -11.03
C GLN A 79 -15.30 -7.75 -11.04
N SER A 80 -15.11 -6.68 -11.82
CA SER A 80 -16.16 -5.72 -12.13
C SER A 80 -16.58 -5.84 -13.59
N SER A 81 -17.72 -6.49 -13.84
CA SER A 81 -18.27 -6.63 -15.20
C SER A 81 -18.44 -5.30 -15.93
N PRO A 82 -19.00 -4.22 -15.32
CA PRO A 82 -19.10 -2.91 -15.96
C PRO A 82 -17.75 -2.32 -16.36
N TRP A 83 -16.77 -2.33 -15.46
CA TRP A 83 -15.42 -1.81 -15.74
C TRP A 83 -14.71 -2.64 -16.81
N THR A 84 -14.76 -3.96 -16.67
CA THR A 84 -14.10 -4.87 -17.61
C THR A 84 -14.64 -4.69 -19.02
N ARG A 85 -15.96 -4.52 -19.20
CA ARG A 85 -16.53 -4.23 -20.52
C ARG A 85 -16.09 -2.87 -21.05
N TYR A 86 -16.08 -1.85 -20.20
CA TYR A 86 -15.67 -0.50 -20.59
C TYR A 86 -14.21 -0.45 -21.05
N TYR A 87 -13.27 -0.93 -20.24
CA TYR A 87 -11.83 -0.86 -20.56
C TYR A 87 -11.36 -1.88 -21.58
N LYS A 88 -12.16 -2.90 -21.92
CA LYS A 88 -11.93 -3.73 -23.11
C LYS A 88 -12.10 -2.96 -24.41
N VAL A 89 -12.98 -1.95 -24.42
CA VAL A 89 -13.22 -1.09 -25.59
C VAL A 89 -12.35 0.16 -25.54
N ASN A 90 -12.10 0.70 -24.35
CA ASN A 90 -11.32 1.92 -24.12
C ASN A 90 -9.94 1.57 -23.51
N THR A 91 -9.17 0.72 -24.20
CA THR A 91 -7.89 0.21 -23.67
C THR A 91 -6.83 1.30 -23.53
N GLU A 92 -6.94 2.37 -24.31
CA GLU A 92 -6.09 3.56 -24.24
C GLU A 92 -6.27 4.35 -22.93
N GLN A 93 -7.38 4.15 -22.22
CA GLN A 93 -7.66 4.77 -20.92
C GLN A 93 -7.17 3.93 -19.73
N LEU A 94 -6.62 2.73 -19.98
CA LEU A 94 -5.95 1.97 -18.93
C LEU A 94 -4.65 2.68 -18.53
N PRO A 95 -4.25 2.61 -17.25
CA PRO A 95 -3.03 3.26 -16.79
C PRO A 95 -1.84 2.61 -17.50
N SER A 96 -0.97 3.43 -18.09
CA SER A 96 0.28 2.96 -18.69
C SER A 96 1.21 2.37 -17.63
N GLY A 97 2.20 1.57 -18.03
CA GLY A 97 3.12 0.93 -17.10
C GLY A 97 3.82 1.89 -16.12
N SER A 98 4.11 3.12 -16.55
CA SER A 98 4.71 4.16 -15.70
C SER A 98 3.75 4.80 -14.68
N HIS A 99 2.44 4.58 -14.83
CA HIS A 99 1.40 5.06 -13.92
C HIS A 99 0.79 3.92 -13.08
N ARG A 100 1.47 2.76 -13.07
CA ARG A 100 1.15 1.64 -12.19
C ARG A 100 2.18 1.56 -11.08
N PHE A 101 1.73 1.23 -9.88
CA PHE A 101 2.61 0.97 -8.75
C PHE A 101 2.20 -0.31 -8.04
N ASP A 102 3.20 -1.03 -7.53
CA ASP A 102 3.01 -2.24 -6.72
C ASP A 102 2.58 -1.82 -5.31
N ILE A 103 1.30 -2.02 -5.00
CA ILE A 103 0.73 -1.59 -3.72
C ILE A 103 1.33 -2.36 -2.54
N GLN A 104 1.60 -3.66 -2.72
CA GLN A 104 2.21 -4.46 -1.68
C GLN A 104 3.62 -3.93 -1.40
N GLY A 105 4.39 -3.65 -2.46
CA GLY A 105 5.69 -3.01 -2.37
C GLY A 105 5.63 -1.66 -1.63
N GLU A 106 4.69 -0.79 -1.98
CA GLU A 106 4.55 0.53 -1.35
C GLU A 106 4.12 0.46 0.12
N LEU A 107 3.17 -0.41 0.46
CA LEU A 107 2.76 -0.64 1.86
C LEU A 107 3.92 -1.19 2.68
N MET A 108 4.65 -2.17 2.15
CA MET A 108 5.82 -2.73 2.81
C MET A 108 6.91 -1.68 3.02
N LYS A 109 7.17 -0.80 2.04
CA LYS A 109 8.08 0.34 2.21
C LYS A 109 7.59 1.31 3.28
N HIS A 110 6.29 1.60 3.33
CA HIS A 110 5.72 2.46 4.36
C HIS A 110 5.94 1.89 5.76
N PHE A 111 5.61 0.61 5.97
CA PHE A 111 5.85 -0.07 7.25
C PHE A 111 7.34 -0.13 7.60
N ALA A 112 8.20 -0.41 6.61
CA ALA A 112 9.64 -0.44 6.83
C ALA A 112 10.17 0.93 7.30
N ARG A 113 9.71 2.05 6.72
CA ARG A 113 10.08 3.38 7.19
C ARG A 113 9.61 3.67 8.61
N ASP A 114 8.38 3.30 8.95
CA ASP A 114 7.86 3.49 10.31
C ASP A 114 8.66 2.67 11.33
N ILE A 115 8.94 1.40 11.01
CA ILE A 115 9.76 0.52 11.83
C ILE A 115 11.18 1.07 11.99
N GLY A 116 11.83 1.50 10.91
CA GLY A 116 13.15 2.11 10.96
C GLY A 116 13.20 3.32 11.88
N ARG A 117 12.21 4.22 11.78
CA ARG A 117 12.07 5.38 12.67
C ARG A 117 11.90 4.97 14.14
N ARG A 118 11.03 4.00 14.41
CA ARG A 118 10.81 3.49 15.78
C ARG A 118 12.07 2.82 16.34
N TYR A 119 12.79 2.07 15.51
CA TYR A 119 14.06 1.46 15.86
C TYR A 119 15.05 2.55 16.29
N CYS A 120 15.29 3.55 15.45
CA CYS A 120 16.17 4.66 15.78
C CYS A 120 15.73 5.33 17.09
N LYS A 121 14.46 5.73 17.21
CA LYS A 121 13.93 6.41 18.42
C LYS A 121 14.07 5.59 19.71
N SER A 122 14.05 4.26 19.62
CA SER A 122 14.21 3.39 20.79
C SER A 122 15.64 3.34 21.34
N LEU A 123 16.63 3.75 20.54
CA LEU A 123 18.03 3.80 20.95
C LEU A 123 18.26 5.04 21.82
N SER A 124 18.70 4.82 23.07
CA SER A 124 19.03 5.90 24.01
C SER A 124 20.08 6.86 23.41
N PRO A 125 20.04 8.17 23.74
CA PRO A 125 21.03 9.14 23.28
C PRO A 125 22.47 8.70 23.53
N MET A 126 22.74 8.09 24.70
CA MET A 126 24.06 7.59 25.06
C MET A 126 24.52 6.41 24.18
N LYS A 127 23.62 5.49 23.81
CA LYS A 127 23.92 4.41 22.83
C LYS A 127 24.16 4.95 21.43
N ARG A 128 23.43 5.99 21.00
CA ARG A 128 23.69 6.66 19.72
C ARG A 128 25.06 7.32 19.72
N LEU A 129 25.38 8.04 20.79
CA LEU A 129 26.66 8.73 20.99
C LEU A 129 27.83 7.74 21.06
N MET A 130 27.66 6.63 21.80
CA MET A 130 28.70 5.60 21.91
C MET A 130 28.98 4.91 20.57
N ASN A 131 27.96 4.61 19.76
CA ASN A 131 28.20 4.06 18.43
C ASN A 131 28.89 5.08 17.51
N PHE A 132 28.52 6.36 17.59
CA PHE A 132 29.18 7.43 16.83
C PHE A 132 30.69 7.56 17.12
N PHE A 133 31.13 7.21 18.34
CA PHE A 133 32.53 7.30 18.75
C PHE A 133 33.27 5.95 18.82
N SER A 134 32.60 4.82 18.55
CA SER A 134 33.23 3.49 18.59
C SER A 134 33.75 3.09 17.21
N VAL A 135 34.97 2.55 17.15
CA VAL A 135 35.63 2.09 15.91
C VAL A 135 35.04 0.77 15.39
N VAL A 136 34.16 0.11 16.16
CA VAL A 136 33.48 -1.14 15.76
C VAL A 136 31.98 -0.89 15.80
N ASP A 137 31.45 -0.29 14.74
CA ASP A 137 30.01 -0.17 14.56
C ASP A 137 29.38 -1.57 14.63
N HIS A 138 28.43 -1.77 15.55
CA HIS A 138 27.61 -2.99 15.53
C HIS A 138 26.86 -3.04 14.20
N VAL A 139 27.16 -4.04 13.37
CA VAL A 139 26.43 -4.28 12.12
C VAL A 139 25.04 -4.79 12.46
N ILE A 140 24.03 -3.99 12.15
CA ILE A 140 22.62 -4.29 12.35
C ILE A 140 22.22 -5.29 11.27
N THR A 141 21.78 -6.46 11.68
CA THR A 141 21.32 -7.52 10.77
C THR A 141 19.79 -7.52 10.66
N PRO A 142 19.21 -8.18 9.63
CA PRO A 142 17.77 -8.42 9.59
C PRO A 142 17.26 -9.17 10.83
N LYS A 143 18.10 -9.98 11.48
CA LYS A 143 17.75 -10.68 12.73
C LYS A 143 17.57 -9.70 13.89
N ASP A 144 18.43 -8.69 14.00
CA ASP A 144 18.33 -7.66 15.04
C ASP A 144 17.04 -6.83 14.89
N ILE A 145 16.71 -6.47 13.65
CA ILE A 145 15.47 -5.76 13.33
C ILE A 145 14.25 -6.65 13.62
N HIS A 146 14.31 -7.94 13.27
CA HIS A 146 13.23 -8.88 13.54
C HIS A 146 13.02 -9.11 15.04
N GLN A 147 14.09 -9.21 15.83
CA GLN A 147 14.01 -9.27 17.29
C GLN A 147 13.47 -7.97 17.89
N PHE A 148 13.80 -6.81 17.31
CA PHE A 148 13.22 -5.54 17.72
C PHE A 148 11.70 -5.51 17.54
N LEU A 149 11.19 -6.02 16.41
CA LEU A 149 9.75 -6.09 16.14
C LEU A 149 9.00 -6.86 17.23
N SER A 150 9.48 -8.05 17.60
CA SER A 150 8.85 -8.85 18.65
C SER A 150 9.05 -8.28 20.05
N VAL A 151 10.31 -8.02 20.44
CA VAL A 151 10.65 -7.70 21.84
C VAL A 151 10.27 -6.26 22.22
N ARG A 152 10.37 -5.30 21.28
CA ARG A 152 10.16 -3.88 21.58
C ARG A 152 8.85 -3.33 21.07
N LEU A 153 8.37 -3.80 19.91
CA LEU A 153 7.08 -3.36 19.37
C LEU A 153 5.93 -4.31 19.71
N GLY A 154 6.21 -5.46 20.33
CA GLY A 154 5.18 -6.44 20.70
C GLY A 154 4.45 -7.02 19.50
N MET A 155 5.07 -6.97 18.31
CA MET A 155 4.48 -7.51 17.11
C MET A 155 4.61 -9.04 17.13
N ASP A 156 3.54 -9.73 16.76
CA ASP A 156 3.62 -11.16 16.52
C ASP A 156 4.45 -11.40 15.26
N THR A 157 5.58 -12.07 15.41
CA THR A 157 6.53 -12.33 14.33
C THR A 157 6.86 -13.81 14.29
N HIS A 158 6.62 -14.45 13.15
CA HIS A 158 7.09 -15.82 12.94
C HIS A 158 8.61 -15.81 12.66
N PRO A 159 9.42 -16.69 13.30
CA PRO A 159 10.89 -16.68 13.17
C PRO A 159 11.44 -16.80 11.74
N ASP A 160 10.66 -17.42 10.86
CA ASP A 160 10.99 -17.63 9.45
C ASP A 160 10.51 -16.49 8.53
N GLU A 161 9.60 -15.64 9.00
CA GLU A 161 8.99 -14.56 8.23
C GLU A 161 9.75 -13.24 8.44
N ARG A 162 10.81 -13.03 7.67
CA ARG A 162 11.74 -11.89 7.84
C ARG A 162 11.63 -10.81 6.78
N THR A 163 10.67 -10.90 5.86
CA THR A 163 10.51 -10.01 4.71
C THR A 163 10.53 -8.53 5.11
N LEU A 164 9.82 -8.17 6.17
CA LEU A 164 9.77 -6.78 6.65
C LEU A 164 11.11 -6.30 7.23
N ALA A 165 11.77 -7.14 8.02
CA ALA A 165 13.08 -6.83 8.59
C ALA A 165 14.18 -6.73 7.52
N GLN A 166 14.12 -7.60 6.51
CA GLN A 166 15.00 -7.55 5.34
C GLN A 166 14.78 -6.27 4.52
N LEU A 167 13.53 -5.82 4.38
CA LEU A 167 13.23 -4.59 3.66
C LEU A 167 13.74 -3.36 4.42
N VAL A 168 13.55 -3.28 5.73
CA VAL A 168 14.12 -2.22 6.57
C VAL A 168 15.64 -2.17 6.42
N HIS A 169 16.30 -3.34 6.53
CA HIS A 169 17.74 -3.44 6.35
C HIS A 169 18.18 -2.96 4.96
N LYS A 170 17.52 -3.41 3.90
CA LYS A 170 17.82 -3.03 2.52
C LYS A 170 17.65 -1.51 2.29
N MET A 171 16.67 -0.88 2.94
CA MET A 171 16.47 0.56 2.85
C MET A 171 17.58 1.36 3.54
N ALA A 172 18.22 0.79 4.56
CA ALA A 172 19.40 1.36 5.21
C ALA A 172 20.73 0.93 4.57
N ASP A 173 20.70 0.12 3.51
CA ASP A 173 21.86 -0.35 2.75
C ASP A 173 21.63 -0.16 1.24
N PRO A 174 21.55 1.10 0.76
CA PRO A 174 21.24 1.39 -0.64
C PRO A 174 22.27 0.79 -1.61
N GLU A 175 23.53 0.66 -1.18
CA GLU A 175 24.64 0.12 -1.97
C GLU A 175 24.75 -1.41 -1.90
N GLY A 176 23.93 -2.08 -1.07
CA GLY A 176 23.93 -3.55 -0.95
C GLY A 176 25.22 -4.14 -0.35
N THR A 177 25.91 -3.37 0.50
CA THR A 177 27.17 -3.77 1.14
C THR A 177 26.99 -4.79 2.26
N GLY A 178 25.77 -4.91 2.79
CA GLY A 178 25.46 -5.66 4.01
C GLY A 178 25.90 -4.94 5.30
N MET A 179 26.51 -3.76 5.21
CA MET A 179 27.09 -3.03 6.33
C MET A 179 26.12 -1.95 6.85
N VAL A 180 25.02 -2.38 7.46
CA VAL A 180 24.07 -1.44 8.09
C VAL A 180 24.52 -1.10 9.50
N THR A 181 24.81 0.18 9.75
CA THR A 181 25.15 0.69 11.09
C THR A 181 23.98 1.50 11.65
N ILE A 182 24.07 1.93 12.92
CA ILE A 182 23.10 2.89 13.47
C ILE A 182 23.11 4.19 12.66
N ARG A 183 24.28 4.63 12.20
CA ARG A 183 24.39 5.81 11.34
C ARG A 183 23.63 5.61 10.02
N SER A 184 23.80 4.45 9.37
CA SER A 184 23.06 4.11 8.15
C SER A 184 21.54 4.12 8.38
N MET A 185 21.09 3.62 9.54
CA MET A 185 19.67 3.66 9.91
C MET A 185 19.18 5.09 10.17
N ASP A 186 19.96 5.92 10.85
CA ASP A 186 19.60 7.33 11.09
C ASP A 186 19.52 8.09 9.75
N GLU A 187 20.51 7.94 8.86
CA GLU A 187 20.53 8.56 7.53
C GLU A 187 19.35 8.11 6.65
N ALA A 188 18.90 6.86 6.77
CA ALA A 188 17.80 6.32 5.97
C ALA A 188 16.40 6.70 6.48
N PHE A 189 16.24 6.98 7.78
CA PHE A 189 14.92 7.02 8.42
C PHE A 189 14.60 8.30 9.22
N LEU A 190 15.59 9.11 9.62
CA LEU A 190 15.39 10.37 10.35
C LEU A 190 15.61 11.59 9.44
#